data_AF-A0A2X1QI30-F1
#
_entry.id   AF-A0A2X1QI30-F1
#
_cell.length_a   1.000
_cell.length_b   1.000
_cell.length_c   1.000
_cell.angle_alpha   90.00
_cell.angle_beta   90.00
_cell.angle_gamma   90.00
#
_symmetry.space_group_name_H-M   'P 1'
#
loop_
_entity.id
_entity.type
_entity.pdbx_description
1 polymer ?
#
loop_
_entity_poly.entity_id
_entity_poly.type
_entity_poly.pdbx_seq_one_letter_code
_entity_poly.pdbx_strand_id
1 'polypeptide(L)' 'MAWYERFLASWPEIADNYSERFKRMFTYYLNACAGAFRARDIQLWQVVFSRGIEHGLRSPVK' A
#
# COMPACT_ATOMS: atom_id res chain seq x y z
N MET A 1 -8.09 6.42 -0.70
CA MET A 1 -7.78 5.50 0.41
C MET A 1 -8.25 4.11 -0.01
N ALA A 2 -7.75 3.62 -1.15
CA ALA A 2 -8.50 2.64 -1.96
C ALA A 2 -8.67 1.27 -1.30
N TRP A 3 -7.62 0.73 -0.67
CA TRP A 3 -7.72 -0.56 0.01
C TRP A 3 -8.61 -0.51 1.24
N TYR A 4 -8.60 0.59 1.99
CA TYR A 4 -9.47 0.77 3.15
C TYR A 4 -10.95 0.90 2.73
N GLU A 5 -11.23 1.70 1.70
CA GLU A 5 -12.57 1.84 1.13
C GLU A 5 -13.12 0.49 0.65
N ARG A 6 -12.31 -0.27 -0.09
CA ARG A 6 -12.67 -1.62 -0.55
C ARG A 6 -12.85 -2.61 0.59
N PHE A 7 -12.00 -2.57 1.60
CA PHE A 7 -12.10 -3.41 2.79
C PHE A 7 -13.42 -3.20 3.54
N LEU A 8 -13.82 -1.94 3.74
CA LEU A 8 -15.10 -1.64 4.37
C LEU A 8 -16.29 -2.08 3.51
N ALA A 9 -16.21 -1.86 2.20
CA ALA A 9 -17.25 -2.27 1.27
C ALA A 9 -17.43 -3.81 1.25
N SER A 10 -16.34 -4.57 1.31
CA SER A 10 -16.38 -6.04 1.33
C SER A 10 -16.59 -6.64 2.73
N TRP A 11 -16.54 -5.85 3.81
CA TRP A 11 -16.63 -6.37 5.18
C TRP A 11 -17.88 -7.24 5.42
N PRO A 12 -19.09 -6.87 4.96
CA PRO A 12 -20.29 -7.70 5.16
C PRO A 12 -20.17 -9.12 4.59
N GLU A 13 -19.38 -9.30 3.53
CA GLU A 13 -19.21 -10.60 2.85
C GLU A 13 -18.19 -11.51 3.55
N ILE A 14 -17.22 -10.92 4.27
CA ILE A 14 -16.10 -11.65 4.86
C ILE A 14 -16.14 -11.67 6.39
N ALA A 15 -17.07 -10.94 7.02
CA ALA A 15 -17.13 -10.73 8.46
C ALA A 15 -17.15 -12.04 9.25
N ASP A 16 -17.86 -13.07 8.79
CA ASP A 16 -17.99 -14.34 9.50
C ASP A 16 -16.65 -15.11 9.64
N ASN A 17 -15.68 -14.81 8.77
CA ASN A 17 -14.35 -15.42 8.81
C ASN A 17 -13.38 -14.69 9.74
N TYR A 18 -13.78 -13.54 10.28
CA TYR A 18 -12.92 -12.66 11.06
C TYR A 18 -13.64 -12.13 12.30
N SER A 19 -12.88 -11.55 13.22
CA SER A 19 -13.47 -10.91 14.40
C SER A 19 -13.61 -9.41 14.21
N GLU A 20 -14.52 -8.77 14.95
CA GLU A 20 -14.55 -7.30 15.03
C GLU A 20 -13.22 -6.73 15.57
N ARG A 21 -12.49 -7.48 16.41
CA ARG A 21 -11.13 -7.12 16.80
C ARG A 21 -10.20 -7.05 15.58
N PHE A 22 -10.28 -8.01 14.67
CA PHE A 22 -9.52 -8.01 13.43
C PHE A 22 -9.90 -6.80 12.56
N LYS A 23 -11.19 -6.51 12.41
CA LYS A 23 -11.66 -5.32 11.65
C LYS A 23 -11.02 -4.04 12.15
N ARG A 24 -11.02 -3.83 13.48
CA ARG A 24 -10.41 -2.65 14.11
C ARG A 24 -8.90 -2.62 13.90
N MET A 25 -8.23 -3.76 14.06
CA MET A 25 -6.78 -3.86 13.83
C MET A 25 -6.42 -3.53 12.38
N PHE A 26 -7.15 -4.08 11.40
CA PHE A 26 -6.85 -3.87 9.99
C PHE A 26 -7.20 -2.45 9.53
N THR A 27 -8.28 -1.89 10.08
CA THR A 27 -8.63 -0.47 9.93
C THR A 27 -7.50 0.43 10.44
N TYR A 28 -6.99 0.16 11.64
CA TYR A 28 -5.87 0.92 12.21
C TYR A 28 -4.62 0.80 11.33
N TYR A 29 -4.25 -0.42 10.94
CA TYR A 29 -3.09 -0.69 10.08
C TYR A 29 -3.13 0.15 8.79
N LEU A 30 -4.22 0.07 8.03
CA LEU A 30 -4.34 0.79 6.75
C LEU A 30 -4.29 2.31 6.93
N ASN A 31 -4.95 2.85 7.96
CA ASN A 31 -4.97 4.29 8.21
C ASN A 31 -3.63 4.81 8.75
N ALA A 32 -2.97 4.07 9.65
CA ALA A 32 -1.66 4.43 10.19
C ALA A 32 -0.60 4.44 9.08
N CYS A 33 -0.54 3.41 8.24
CA CYS A 33 0.37 3.39 7.09
C CYS A 33 0.08 4.53 6.12
N ALA A 34 -1.19 4.79 5.79
CA ALA A 34 -1.55 5.92 4.94
C ALA A 34 -1.13 7.26 5.55
N GLY A 35 -1.23 7.41 6.88
CA GLY A 35 -0.73 8.56 7.62
C GLY A 35 0.78 8.73 7.50
N ALA A 36 1.54 7.65 7.74
CA ALA A 36 3.00 7.66 7.64
C ALA A 36 3.50 8.01 6.22
N PHE A 37 2.87 7.46 5.17
CA PHE A 37 3.17 7.85 3.79
C PHE A 37 2.81 9.31 3.50
N ARG A 38 1.64 9.78 3.95
CA ARG A 38 1.19 11.17 3.75
C ARG A 38 2.11 12.18 4.45
N ALA A 39 2.56 11.84 5.65
CA ALA A 39 3.49 12.66 6.44
C ALA A 39 4.95 12.57 5.95
N ARG A 40 5.23 11.73 4.95
CA ARG A 40 6.59 11.46 4.44
C ARG A 40 7.54 10.90 5.50
N ASP A 41 6.98 10.22 6.50
CA ASP A 41 7.73 9.50 7.52
C ASP A 41 8.35 8.20 6.96
N ILE A 42 7.66 7.61 5.97
CA ILE A 42 8.15 6.45 5.19
C ILE A 42 8.05 6.72 3.69
N GLN A 43 8.88 6.02 2.90
CA GLN A 43 8.98 6.20 1.45
C GLN A 43 8.78 4.88 0.71
N LEU A 44 8.37 4.97 -0.57
CA LEU A 44 8.38 3.86 -1.52
C LEU A 44 9.38 4.19 -2.62
N TRP A 45 10.42 3.38 -2.74
CA TRP A 45 11.48 3.59 -3.73
C TRP A 45 11.40 2.57 -4.86
N GLN A 46 11.74 3.03 -6.05
CA GLN A 46 11.95 2.19 -7.22
C GLN A 46 13.37 2.45 -7.71
N VAL A 47 14.24 1.46 -7.54
CA VAL A 47 15.68 1.60 -7.81
C VAL A 47 16.07 0.57 -8.86
N VAL A 48 16.70 1.04 -9.94
CA VAL A 48 17.18 0.19 -11.05
C VAL A 48 18.70 0.23 -11.07
N PHE A 49 19.32 -0.94 -11.02
CA PHE A 49 20.77 -1.10 -11.11
C PHE A 49 21.16 -1.74 -12.43
N SER A 50 22.32 -1.34 -12.96
CA SER A 50 22.98 -2.00 -14.09
C SER A 50 24.49 -2.05 -13.85
N ARG A 51 25.21 -2.86 -14.65
CA ARG A 51 26.68 -2.90 -14.62
C ARG A 51 27.34 -1.90 -15.59
N GLY A 52 26.59 -0.92 -16.10
CA GLY A 52 27.05 0.01 -17.13
C GLY A 52 26.69 -0.48 -18.54
N ILE A 53 25.48 -0.15 -18.99
CA ILE A 53 25.00 -0.49 -20.35
C ILE A 53 25.36 0.67 -21.29
N GLU A 54 26.07 0.38 -22.38
CA GLU A 54 26.64 1.38 -23.32
C GLU A 54 25.59 2.33 -23.93
N HIS A 55 24.32 1.90 -24.01
CA HIS A 55 23.22 2.70 -24.53
C HIS A 55 22.20 3.14 -23.47
N GLY A 56 22.55 2.97 -22.18
CA GLY A 56 21.76 3.41 -21.04
C GLY A 56 20.53 2.56 -20.74
N LEU A 57 19.74 3.00 -19.76
CA LEU A 57 18.46 2.43 -19.38
C LEU A 57 17.34 3.32 -19.93
N ARG A 58 16.41 2.73 -20.69
CA ARG A 58 15.18 3.41 -21.09
C ARG A 58 14.12 3.16 -20.03
N SER A 59 13.76 4.19 -19.29
CA SER A 59 12.51 4.17 -18.52
C SER A 59 11.35 4.49 -19.45
N PRO A 60 10.20 3.82 -19.34
CA PRO A 60 8.97 4.34 -19.93
C PRO A 60 8.75 5.77 -19.42
N VAL A 61 8.46 6.70 -20.34
CA VAL A 61 7.98 8.03 -20.00
C VAL A 61 6.53 7.85 -19.57
N LYS A 62 6.19 8.35 -18.37
CA LYS A 62 4.80 8.37 -17.89
C LYS A 62 3.94 9.30 -18.73
#